data_AF-A0A958FXC7-F1
#
_entry.id   AF-A0A958FXC7-F1
#
_cell.length_a   1.000
_cell.length_b   1.000
_cell.length_c   1.000
_cell.angle_alpha   90.00
_cell.angle_beta   90.00
_cell.angle_gamma   90.00
#
_symmetry.space_group_name_H-M   'P 1'
#
loop_
_entity.id
_entity.type
_entity.pdbx_description
1 polymer ?
#
loop_
_entity_poly.entity_id
_entity_poly.type
_entity_poly.pdbx_seq_one_letter_code
_entity_poly.pdbx_strand_id
1 'polypeptide(L)'
;MSQEETGIPQVKDGYDEIFAIEMDGWCYGIQNYPGEIFPGLIHAVVKEISPGFRMALQHHYAFNVMELSSKLSKAAKFLVHEKEIAFSIMAQLPNPSELNEDEQFILAQVIDPVEVAYGGVIERLQRKWNFEKRRKAA
;
A
#
# COMPACT_ATOMS: atom_id res chain seq x y z
N MET A 1 -5.45 35.22 10.92
CA MET A 1 -4.38 34.24 11.21
C MET A 1 -4.32 33.31 10.02
N SER A 2 -3.39 33.61 9.13
CA SER A 2 -3.13 32.82 7.93
C SER A 2 -2.67 31.43 8.37
N GLN A 3 -3.35 30.40 7.92
CA GLN A 3 -2.88 29.03 8.07
C GLN A 3 -1.56 28.96 7.30
N GLU A 4 -0.45 28.74 8.01
CA GLU A 4 0.79 28.32 7.38
C GLU A 4 0.47 27.04 6.60
N GLU A 5 0.58 27.13 5.28
CA GLU A 5 0.50 26.00 4.36
C GLU A 5 1.53 24.96 4.82
N THR A 6 1.09 23.97 5.58
CA THR A 6 1.81 22.72 5.67
C THR A 6 1.95 22.25 4.23
N GLY A 7 3.16 22.19 3.67
CA GLY A 7 3.43 21.80 2.28
C GLY A 7 3.08 20.34 1.95
N ILE A 8 2.04 19.81 2.60
CA ILE A 8 1.44 18.51 2.40
C ILE A 8 0.44 18.66 1.24
N PRO A 9 0.64 17.92 0.15
CA PRO A 9 -0.29 17.96 -0.97
C PRO A 9 -1.69 17.52 -0.52
N GLN A 10 -2.73 18.25 -0.93
CA GLN A 10 -4.12 17.91 -0.62
C GLN A 10 -4.58 16.69 -1.43
N VAL A 11 -5.41 15.84 -0.83
CA VAL A 11 -6.03 14.68 -1.52
C VAL A 11 -6.90 15.19 -2.66
N LYS A 12 -6.75 14.58 -3.85
CA LYS A 12 -7.48 14.95 -5.06
C LYS A 12 -8.75 14.10 -5.20
N ASP A 13 -9.80 14.71 -5.75
CA ASP A 13 -11.02 14.04 -6.23
C ASP A 13 -11.77 13.17 -5.21
N GLY A 14 -11.53 13.36 -3.90
CA GLY A 14 -12.09 12.50 -2.85
C GLY A 14 -11.61 11.05 -2.95
N TYR A 15 -10.39 10.83 -3.46
CA TYR A 15 -9.88 9.49 -3.72
C TYR A 15 -9.72 8.64 -2.45
N ASP A 16 -9.61 9.28 -1.28
CA ASP A 16 -9.63 8.62 0.02
C ASP A 16 -10.92 7.82 0.25
N GLU A 17 -12.08 8.38 -0.10
CA GLU A 17 -13.37 7.68 -0.01
C GLU A 17 -13.46 6.55 -1.04
N ILE A 18 -13.02 6.81 -2.28
CA ILE A 18 -13.02 5.80 -3.37
C ILE A 18 -12.16 4.61 -2.96
N PHE A 19 -10.95 4.87 -2.46
CA PHE A 19 -10.03 3.85 -1.99
C PHE A 19 -10.62 3.07 -0.80
N ALA A 20 -11.23 3.76 0.16
CA ALA A 20 -11.86 3.10 1.30
C ALA A 20 -12.98 2.13 0.87
N ILE A 21 -13.86 2.56 -0.04
CA ILE A 21 -14.94 1.73 -0.59
C ILE A 21 -14.36 0.51 -1.31
N GLU A 22 -13.31 0.69 -2.11
CA GLU A 22 -12.65 -0.41 -2.81
C GLU A 22 -12.06 -1.43 -1.83
N MET A 23 -11.32 -0.97 -0.81
CA MET A 23 -10.69 -1.85 0.18
C MET A 23 -11.73 -2.62 1.00
N ASP A 24 -12.84 -1.96 1.37
CA ASP A 24 -13.94 -2.60 2.08
C ASP A 24 -14.62 -3.67 1.20
N GLY A 25 -14.76 -3.41 -0.10
CA GLY A 25 -15.24 -4.40 -1.08
C GLY A 25 -14.35 -5.64 -1.16
N TRP A 26 -13.03 -5.46 -1.21
CA TRP A 26 -12.06 -6.56 -1.16
C TRP A 26 -12.13 -7.35 0.15
N CYS A 27 -12.20 -6.66 1.29
CA CYS A 27 -12.34 -7.30 2.60
C CYS A 27 -13.63 -8.12 2.68
N TYR A 28 -14.75 -7.59 2.20
CA TYR A 28 -16.01 -8.31 2.13
C TYR A 28 -15.89 -9.56 1.24
N GLY A 29 -15.25 -9.44 0.08
CA GLY A 29 -15.00 -10.57 -0.83
C GLY A 29 -14.18 -11.68 -0.19
N ILE A 30 -13.09 -11.34 0.51
CA ILE A 30 -12.25 -12.30 1.24
C ILE A 30 -13.06 -12.99 2.34
N GLN A 31 -13.79 -12.22 3.15
CA GLN A 31 -14.53 -12.74 4.30
C GLN A 31 -15.61 -13.75 3.90
N ASN A 32 -16.23 -13.55 2.73
CA ASN A 32 -17.31 -14.39 2.21
C ASN A 32 -16.84 -15.38 1.13
N TYR A 33 -15.53 -15.51 0.92
CA TYR A 33 -14.99 -16.46 -0.04
C TYR A 33 -15.37 -17.90 0.35
N PRO A 34 -16.01 -18.68 -0.55
CA PRO A 34 -16.51 -20.01 -0.21
C PRO A 34 -15.42 -21.08 -0.10
N GLY A 35 -14.22 -20.79 -0.62
CA GLY A 35 -13.07 -21.69 -0.58
C GLY A 35 -12.18 -21.49 0.64
N GLU A 36 -11.06 -22.21 0.65
CA GLU A 36 -10.04 -22.06 1.69
C GLU A 36 -9.25 -20.76 1.50
N ILE A 37 -9.02 -20.07 2.61
CA ILE A 37 -8.16 -18.89 2.66
C ILE A 37 -6.77 -19.34 3.11
N PHE A 38 -5.77 -19.01 2.32
CA PHE A 38 -4.36 -19.31 2.60
C PHE A 38 -3.48 -18.11 2.18
N PRO A 39 -2.23 -18.00 2.67
CA PRO A 39 -1.38 -16.84 2.41
C PRO A 39 -1.23 -16.48 0.93
N GLY A 40 -1.04 -17.47 0.06
CA GLY A 40 -0.92 -17.27 -1.38
C GLY A 40 -2.12 -16.57 -2.02
N LEU A 41 -3.34 -16.85 -1.55
CA LEU A 41 -4.55 -16.17 -2.02
C LEU A 41 -4.54 -14.70 -1.62
N ILE A 42 -4.19 -14.38 -0.36
CA ILE A 42 -4.14 -13.01 0.13
C ILE A 42 -3.04 -12.21 -0.59
N HIS A 43 -1.88 -12.80 -0.85
CA HIS A 43 -0.85 -12.18 -1.67
C HIS A 43 -1.31 -11.90 -3.10
N ALA A 44 -2.08 -12.81 -3.71
CA ALA A 44 -2.66 -12.59 -5.03
C ALA A 44 -3.67 -11.44 -5.03
N VAL A 45 -4.52 -11.35 -4.00
CA VAL A 45 -5.45 -10.23 -3.83
C VAL A 45 -4.70 -8.91 -3.65
N VAL A 46 -3.68 -8.85 -2.80
CA VAL A 46 -2.85 -7.64 -2.62
C VAL A 46 -2.19 -7.22 -3.93
N LYS A 47 -1.75 -8.18 -4.75
CA LYS A 47 -1.21 -7.90 -6.09
C LYS A 47 -2.28 -7.36 -7.04
N GLU A 48 -3.49 -7.89 -6.99
CA GLU A 48 -4.62 -7.41 -7.81
C GLU A 48 -5.03 -5.98 -7.42
N ILE A 49 -4.97 -5.65 -6.13
CA ILE A 49 -5.23 -4.31 -5.59
C ILE A 49 -4.13 -3.30 -5.96
N SER A 50 -2.94 -3.76 -6.39
CA SER A 50 -1.78 -2.90 -6.62
C SER A 50 -2.00 -1.64 -7.48
N PRO A 51 -2.84 -1.64 -8.53
CA PRO A 51 -3.15 -0.42 -9.28
C PRO A 51 -3.78 0.67 -8.40
N GLY A 52 -4.62 0.29 -7.43
CA GLY A 52 -5.25 1.20 -6.47
C GLY A 52 -4.22 1.91 -5.58
N PHE A 53 -3.12 1.24 -5.21
CA PHE A 53 -2.03 1.88 -4.46
C PHE A 53 -1.32 2.94 -5.29
N ARG A 54 -1.07 2.68 -6.57
CA ARG A 54 -0.46 3.67 -7.47
C ARG A 54 -1.38 4.87 -7.63
N MET A 55 -2.67 4.64 -7.84
CA MET A 55 -3.65 5.70 -7.94
C MET A 55 -3.73 6.53 -6.65
N ALA A 56 -3.66 5.90 -5.47
CA ALA A 56 -3.61 6.62 -4.20
C ALA A 56 -2.46 7.63 -4.17
N LEU A 57 -1.25 7.23 -4.61
CA LEU A 57 -0.11 8.16 -4.70
C LEU A 57 -0.39 9.33 -5.66
N GLN A 58 -0.94 9.05 -6.85
CA GLN A 58 -1.23 10.07 -7.87
C GLN A 58 -2.29 11.09 -7.43
N HIS A 59 -3.26 10.64 -6.62
CA HIS A 59 -4.27 11.49 -5.98
C HIS A 59 -3.84 12.04 -4.61
N HIS A 60 -2.55 11.92 -4.28
CA HIS A 60 -1.96 12.45 -3.06
C HIS A 60 -2.58 11.90 -1.76
N TYR A 61 -3.03 10.65 -1.80
CA TYR A 61 -3.62 9.96 -0.66
C TYR A 61 -2.60 9.01 -0.01
N ALA A 62 -2.10 9.40 1.16
CA ALA A 62 -1.24 8.59 2.02
C ALA A 62 -2.08 7.59 2.83
N PHE A 63 -2.45 6.46 2.22
CA PHE A 63 -3.22 5.43 2.92
C PHE A 63 -2.42 4.71 4.01
N ASN A 64 -3.10 4.27 5.06
CA ASN A 64 -2.47 3.58 6.18
C ASN A 64 -2.31 2.07 5.91
N VAL A 65 -1.09 1.64 5.61
CA VAL A 65 -0.76 0.23 5.33
C VAL A 65 -1.04 -0.68 6.52
N MET A 66 -0.84 -0.20 7.75
CA MET A 66 -1.07 -0.98 8.98
C MET A 66 -2.55 -1.23 9.22
N GLU A 67 -3.38 -0.21 8.97
CA GLU A 67 -4.84 -0.38 9.05
C GLU A 67 -5.34 -1.33 7.97
N LEU A 68 -4.87 -1.16 6.73
CA LEU A 68 -5.26 -2.04 5.61
C LEU A 68 -4.82 -3.48 5.85
N SER A 69 -3.60 -3.71 6.34
CA SER A 69 -3.10 -5.05 6.64
C SER A 69 -3.90 -5.72 7.76
N SER A 70 -4.32 -4.98 8.78
CA SER A 70 -5.21 -5.47 9.84
C SER A 70 -6.60 -5.82 9.31
N LYS A 71 -7.20 -4.96 8.46
CA LYS A 71 -8.49 -5.23 7.82
C LYS A 71 -8.44 -6.51 6.97
N LEU A 72 -7.40 -6.66 6.14
CA LEU A 72 -7.22 -7.85 5.31
C LEU A 72 -6.96 -9.11 6.15
N SER A 73 -6.15 -9.02 7.22
CA SER A 73 -5.92 -10.14 8.14
C SER A 73 -7.21 -10.58 8.81
N LYS A 74 -8.00 -9.63 9.30
CA LYS A 74 -9.31 -9.89 9.92
C LYS A 74 -10.30 -10.50 8.93
N ALA A 75 -10.36 -9.98 7.70
CA ALA A 75 -11.18 -10.56 6.63
C ALA A 75 -10.76 -12.01 6.32
N ALA A 76 -9.45 -12.28 6.35
CA ALA A 76 -8.86 -13.61 6.25
C ALA A 76 -8.98 -14.46 7.53
N LYS A 77 -9.80 -14.06 8.51
CA LYS A 77 -9.97 -14.73 9.81
C LYS A 77 -8.66 -14.96 10.57
N PHE A 78 -7.72 -14.03 10.42
CA PHE A 78 -6.38 -14.05 11.00
C PHE A 78 -5.50 -15.23 10.56
N LEU A 79 -5.85 -15.91 9.47
CA LEU A 79 -5.04 -17.01 8.89
C LEU A 79 -3.73 -16.51 8.27
N VAL A 80 -3.65 -15.21 7.98
CA VAL A 80 -2.45 -14.54 7.45
C VAL A 80 -2.11 -13.38 8.36
N HIS A 81 -0.86 -13.31 8.83
CA HIS A 81 -0.44 -12.33 9.82
C HIS A 81 -0.35 -10.92 9.20
N GLU A 82 -0.79 -9.89 9.92
CA GLU A 82 -0.82 -8.49 9.44
C GLU A 82 0.54 -8.02 8.91
N LYS A 83 1.62 -8.32 9.63
CA LYS A 83 3.00 -8.07 9.19
C LYS A 83 3.29 -8.60 7.79
N GLU A 84 2.90 -9.83 7.49
CA GLU A 84 3.13 -10.46 6.18
C GLU A 84 2.35 -9.74 5.07
N ILE A 85 1.10 -9.38 5.36
CA ILE A 85 0.26 -8.59 4.45
C ILE A 85 0.85 -7.20 4.22
N ALA A 86 1.31 -6.53 5.28
CA ALA A 86 1.97 -5.23 5.18
C ALA A 86 3.17 -5.31 4.25
N PHE A 87 4.09 -6.26 4.45
CA PHE A 87 5.23 -6.46 3.52
C PHE A 87 4.78 -6.78 2.08
N SER A 88 3.67 -7.50 1.91
CA SER A 88 3.08 -7.77 0.59
C SER A 88 2.60 -6.49 -0.09
N ILE A 89 1.94 -5.60 0.64
CA ILE A 89 1.47 -4.29 0.16
C ILE A 89 2.67 -3.42 -0.20
N MET A 90 3.67 -3.33 0.69
CA MET A 90 4.91 -2.59 0.44
C MET A 90 5.59 -3.08 -0.84
N ALA A 91 5.63 -4.39 -1.06
CA ALA A 91 6.19 -4.98 -2.28
C ALA A 91 5.45 -4.59 -3.56
N GLN A 92 4.25 -4.02 -3.50
CA GLN A 92 3.52 -3.51 -4.67
C GLN A 92 3.80 -2.03 -4.98
N LEU A 93 4.43 -1.29 -4.05
CA LEU A 93 4.67 0.14 -4.26
C LEU A 93 5.68 0.39 -5.41
N PRO A 94 5.44 1.44 -6.22
CA PRO A 94 6.28 1.78 -7.35
C PRO A 94 7.66 2.28 -6.90
N ASN A 95 8.61 2.28 -7.81
CA ASN A 95 9.92 2.88 -7.57
C ASN A 95 9.77 4.42 -7.48
N PRO A 96 10.36 5.10 -6.48
CA PRO A 96 10.31 6.56 -6.37
C PRO A 96 10.76 7.30 -7.63
N SER A 97 11.68 6.73 -8.43
CA SER A 97 12.12 7.37 -9.68
C SER A 97 11.06 7.43 -10.77
N GLU A 98 9.93 6.75 -10.60
CA GLU A 98 8.79 6.75 -11.52
C GLU A 98 7.70 7.75 -11.10
N LEU A 99 7.92 8.48 -10.01
CA LEU A 99 6.97 9.38 -9.37
C LEU A 99 7.44 10.84 -9.43
N ASN A 100 6.50 11.78 -9.44
CA ASN A 100 6.81 13.21 -9.26
C ASN A 100 7.12 13.54 -7.78
N GLU A 101 7.49 14.79 -7.47
CA GLU A 101 7.91 15.20 -6.13
C GLU A 101 6.81 15.02 -5.07
N ASP A 102 5.57 15.43 -5.38
CA ASP A 102 4.42 15.27 -4.49
C ASP A 102 4.13 13.78 -4.22
N GLU A 103 4.13 12.96 -5.27
CA GLU A 103 3.92 11.51 -5.17
C GLU A 103 5.04 10.82 -4.37
N GLN A 104 6.30 11.26 -4.50
CA GLN A 104 7.42 10.75 -3.70
C GLN A 104 7.26 11.11 -2.23
N PHE A 105 6.78 12.32 -1.94
CA PHE A 105 6.48 12.75 -0.57
C PHE A 105 5.35 11.91 0.05
N ILE A 106 4.29 11.63 -0.70
CA ILE A 106 3.19 10.77 -0.26
C ILE A 106 3.66 9.32 -0.08
N LEU A 107 4.50 8.82 -0.99
CA LEU A 107 5.10 7.49 -0.86
C LEU A 107 5.91 7.35 0.43
N ALA A 108 6.69 8.37 0.82
CA ALA A 108 7.43 8.37 2.07
C ALA A 108 6.49 8.26 3.29
N GLN A 109 5.39 9.02 3.30
CA GLN A 109 4.38 8.95 4.37
C GLN A 109 3.71 7.58 4.48
N VAL A 110 3.55 6.87 3.36
CA VAL A 110 3.04 5.48 3.36
C VAL A 110 4.08 4.51 3.92
N ILE A 111 5.38 4.72 3.65
CA ILE A 111 6.46 3.82 4.05
C ILE A 111 6.83 3.97 5.53
N ASP A 112 6.98 5.19 6.01
CA ASP A 112 7.58 5.48 7.32
C ASP A 112 6.90 4.77 8.50
N PRO A 113 5.56 4.73 8.62
CA PRO A 113 4.90 4.03 9.71
C PRO A 113 5.21 2.52 9.73
N VAL A 114 5.36 1.92 8.55
CA VAL A 114 5.66 0.48 8.42
C VAL A 114 7.11 0.19 8.77
N GLU A 115 8.05 1.06 8.38
CA GLU A 115 9.45 0.98 8.78
C GLU A 115 9.58 1.10 10.30
N VAL A 116 8.90 2.07 10.91
CA VAL A 116 8.90 2.26 12.37
C VAL A 116 8.32 1.03 13.09
N ALA A 117 7.25 0.43 12.56
CA ALA A 117 6.59 -0.71 13.20
C ALA A 117 7.38 -2.03 13.07
N TYR A 118 8.02 -2.29 11.92
CA TYR A 118 8.57 -3.61 11.61
C TYR A 118 10.06 -3.66 11.30
N GLY A 119 10.67 -2.53 10.90
CA GLY A 119 12.07 -2.42 10.49
C GLY A 119 12.42 -3.16 9.19
N GLY A 120 13.39 -2.63 8.45
CA GLY A 120 13.98 -3.29 7.28
C GLY A 120 13.07 -3.31 6.04
N VAL A 121 12.00 -2.52 6.04
CA VAL A 121 11.11 -2.31 4.89
C VAL A 121 11.85 -1.55 3.80
N ILE A 122 12.52 -0.45 4.18
CA ILE A 122 13.28 0.40 3.24
C ILE A 122 14.37 -0.43 2.55
N GLU A 123 15.14 -1.23 3.29
CA GLU A 123 16.19 -2.06 2.71
C GLU A 123 15.63 -3.06 1.69
N ARG A 124 14.49 -3.70 1.99
CA ARG A 124 13.82 -4.63 1.08
C ARG A 124 13.32 -3.93 -0.17
N LEU A 125 12.72 -2.74 -0.03
CA LEU A 125 12.25 -1.93 -1.16
C LEU A 125 13.41 -1.50 -2.06
N GLN A 126 14.50 -1.02 -1.47
CA GLN A 126 15.70 -0.64 -2.23
C GLN A 126 16.27 -1.82 -3.02
N ARG A 127 16.36 -3.02 -2.42
CA ARG A 127 16.79 -4.23 -3.14
C ARG A 127 15.86 -4.57 -4.31
N LYS A 128 14.54 -4.53 -4.10
CA LYS A 128 13.53 -4.73 -5.15
C LYS A 128 13.71 -3.74 -6.29
N TRP A 129 13.71 -2.45 -5.98
CA TRP A 129 13.80 -1.38 -6.98
C TRP A 129 15.13 -1.42 -7.77
N ASN A 130 16.24 -1.75 -7.11
CA ASN A 130 17.52 -1.96 -7.79
C ASN A 130 17.49 -3.15 -8.75
N PHE A 131 16.84 -4.25 -8.38
CA PHE A 131 16.66 -5.40 -9.25
C PHE A 131 15.79 -5.05 -10.47
N GLU A 132 14.67 -4.35 -10.27
CA GLU A 132 13.79 -3.90 -11.36
C GLU A 132 14.50 -2.96 -12.32
N LYS A 133 15.29 -2.01 -11.78
CA LYS A 133 16.11 -1.09 -12.59
C LYS A 133 17.12 -1.83 -13.47
N ARG A 134 17.81 -2.83 -12.90
CA ARG A 134 18.75 -3.68 -13.66
C ARG A 134 18.04 -4.47 -14.76
N ARG A 135 16.86 -5.01 -14.47
CA ARG A 135 16.06 -5.78 -15.43
C ARG A 135 15.55 -4.92 -16.60
N LYS A 136 15.20 -3.65 -16.36
CA LYS A 136 14.76 -2.72 -17.42
C LYS A 136 15.92 -2.22 -18.30
N ALA A 137 17.16 -2.33 -17.82
CA ALA A 137 18.36 -1.89 -18.53
C ALA A 137 19.02 -3.01 -19.38
N ALA A 138 18.58 -4.25 -19.22
CA ALA A 138 19.01 -5.42 -19.98
C ALA A 138 18.01 -5.73 -21.10
#